data_AF-A0A355VVJ5-F1
#
_entry.id   AF-A0A355VVJ5-F1
#
_cell.length_a   1.000
_cell.length_b   1.000
_cell.length_c   1.000
_cell.angle_alpha   90.00
_cell.angle_beta   90.00
_cell.angle_gamma   90.00
#
_symmetry.space_group_name_H-M   'P 1'
#
loop_
_entity.id
_entity.type
_entity.pdbx_description
1 polymer ?
#
loop_
_entity_poly.entity_id
_entity_poly.type
_entity_poly.pdbx_seq_one_letter_code
_entity_poly.pdbx_strand_id
1 'polypeptide(L)'
;AVIVVEAALQSGSLITARYAAEQNRDVFVVPGSPMDPRYRGSNALIRNGATLITKSQDVLDVLNEPYRQIMKEATFEEEQATEQDNYLEELPEHDSKTAEDLSKKIMDQLSSAPIFLDELIRECSYSSSIVLSALLELELAGKITRHPGNKIST
;
A
#
# COMPACT_ATOMS: atom_id res chain seq x y z
N ALA A 1 2.27 10.57 4.46
CA ALA A 1 1.04 11.36 4.64
C ALA A 1 1.04 12.17 5.94
N VAL A 2 0.51 13.39 5.88
CA VAL A 2 0.03 14.21 7.02
C VAL A 2 -1.41 14.64 6.72
N ILE A 3 -2.28 14.62 7.73
CA ILE A 3 -3.67 15.05 7.61
C ILE A 3 -3.88 16.30 8.46
N VAL A 4 -4.40 17.37 7.87
CA VAL A 4 -4.74 18.62 8.55
C VAL A 4 -6.25 18.76 8.60
N VAL A 5 -6.81 18.72 9.80
CA VAL A 5 -8.27 18.83 10.00
C VAL A 5 -8.71 20.29 10.12
N GLU A 6 -8.00 21.08 10.92
CA GLU A 6 -8.32 22.48 11.21
C GLU A 6 -7.02 23.25 11.47
N ALA A 7 -6.84 24.39 10.80
CA ALA A 7 -5.67 25.23 11.01
C ALA A 7 -5.96 26.69 10.62
N ALA A 8 -5.86 27.60 11.59
CA ALA A 8 -5.85 29.04 11.33
C ALA A 8 -4.53 29.46 10.65
N LEU A 9 -4.48 30.67 10.07
CA LEU A 9 -3.32 31.19 9.32
C LEU A 9 -1.99 31.21 10.09
N GLN A 10 -2.04 31.30 11.43
CA GLN A 10 -0.85 31.32 12.30
C GLN A 10 -0.74 30.03 13.14
N SER A 11 -1.42 28.96 12.74
CA SER A 11 -1.35 27.67 13.44
C SER A 11 0.02 27.01 13.28
N GLY A 12 0.58 26.49 14.37
CA GLY A 12 1.80 25.68 14.34
C GLY A 12 1.66 24.42 13.48
N SER A 13 0.45 23.88 13.31
CA SER A 13 0.19 22.72 12.43
C SER A 13 0.54 22.99 10.96
N LEU A 14 0.51 24.26 10.52
CA LEU A 14 0.93 24.63 9.17
C LEU A 14 2.43 24.42 8.95
N ILE A 15 3.24 24.49 10.02
CA ILE A 15 4.67 24.22 9.97
C ILE A 15 4.90 22.73 9.68
N THR A 16 4.16 21.84 10.37
CA THR A 16 4.20 20.40 10.11
C THR A 16 3.73 20.06 8.69
N ALA A 17 2.66 20.70 8.21
CA ALA A 17 2.17 20.50 6.85
C ALA A 17 3.21 20.95 5.80
N ARG A 18 3.87 22.09 6.03
CA ARG A 18 4.96 22.56 5.17
C ARG A 18 6.13 21.58 5.13
N TYR A 19 6.62 21.13 6.29
CA TYR A 19 7.72 20.16 6.34
C TYR A 19 7.36 18.83 5.68
N ALA A 20 6.11 18.38 5.79
CA ALA A 20 5.65 17.19 5.08
C ALA A 20 5.74 17.37 3.56
N ALA A 21 5.28 18.51 3.04
CA ALA A 21 5.39 18.82 1.61
C ALA A 21 6.86 18.94 1.15
N GLU A 22 7.73 19.59 1.92
CA GLU A 22 9.17 19.69 1.64
C GLU A 22 9.87 18.31 1.57
N GLN A 23 9.33 17.32 2.30
CA GLN A 23 9.80 15.94 2.29
C GLN A 23 9.12 15.08 1.21
N ASN A 24 8.39 15.67 0.26
CA ASN A 24 7.57 14.96 -0.73
C ASN A 24 6.61 13.95 -0.10
N ARG A 25 6.03 14.26 1.07
CA ARG A 25 4.97 13.48 1.70
C ARG A 25 3.63 14.10 1.37
N ASP A 26 2.63 13.27 1.11
CA ASP A 26 1.27 13.75 0.84
C ASP A 26 0.72 14.55 2.03
N VAL A 27 0.12 15.69 1.70
CA VAL A 27 -0.62 16.53 2.64
C VAL A 27 -2.09 16.48 2.26
N PHE A 28 -2.90 15.95 3.17
CA PHE A 28 -4.34 15.88 3.03
C PHE A 28 -5.01 16.90 3.94
N VAL A 29 -6.11 17.48 3.49
CA VAL A 29 -6.79 18.54 4.23
C VAL A 29 -8.30 18.34 4.20
N VAL A 30 -8.90 18.44 5.38
CA VAL A 30 -10.37 18.51 5.51
C VAL A 30 -10.82 19.95 5.24
N PRO A 31 -11.71 20.19 4.27
CA PRO A 31 -12.19 21.52 3.98
C PRO A 31 -13.12 22.02 5.10
N GLY A 32 -13.14 23.33 5.32
CA GLY A 32 -14.12 23.96 6.19
C GLY A 32 -14.66 25.26 5.63
N SER A 33 -15.62 25.86 6.35
CA SER A 33 -16.30 27.08 5.91
C SER A 33 -15.29 28.21 5.63
N PRO A 34 -15.37 28.90 4.48
CA PRO A 34 -14.53 30.07 4.19
C PRO A 34 -14.70 31.23 5.19
N MET A 35 -15.85 31.27 5.88
CA MET A 35 -16.15 32.29 6.88
C MET A 35 -15.57 31.95 8.27
N ASP A 36 -15.20 30.69 8.53
CA ASP A 36 -14.60 30.29 9.80
C ASP A 36 -13.10 30.59 9.79
N PRO A 37 -12.60 31.50 10.66
CA PRO A 37 -11.18 31.86 10.70
C PRO A 37 -10.25 30.67 11.00
N ARG A 38 -10.77 29.62 11.64
CA ARG A 38 -9.99 28.43 12.02
C ARG A 38 -9.68 27.51 10.83
N TYR A 39 -10.37 27.68 9.71
CA TYR A 39 -10.12 26.93 8.48
C TYR A 39 -9.37 27.73 7.41
N ARG A 40 -9.03 29.00 7.68
CA ARG A 40 -8.33 29.83 6.68
C ARG A 40 -6.96 29.27 6.28
N GLY A 41 -6.22 28.70 7.23
CA GLY A 41 -4.91 28.10 6.97
C GLY A 41 -5.02 26.75 6.28
N SER A 42 -5.93 25.87 6.74
CA SER A 42 -6.18 24.59 6.07
C SER A 42 -6.71 24.77 4.65
N ASN A 43 -7.68 25.66 4.42
CA ASN A 43 -8.17 25.97 3.08
C ASN A 43 -7.09 26.60 2.17
N ALA A 44 -6.13 27.35 2.75
CA ALA A 44 -4.99 27.86 1.99
C ALA A 44 -4.03 26.73 1.56
N LEU A 45 -3.85 25.68 2.37
CA LEU A 45 -3.08 24.50 1.97
C LEU A 45 -3.72 23.81 0.76
N ILE A 46 -5.05 23.67 0.74
CA ILE A 46 -5.77 23.12 -0.42
C ILE A 46 -5.49 23.97 -1.67
N ARG A 47 -5.58 25.29 -1.55
CA ARG A 47 -5.26 26.22 -2.65
C ARG A 47 -3.81 26.07 -3.15
N ASN A 48 -2.89 25.70 -2.26
CA ASN A 48 -1.48 25.50 -2.57
C ASN A 48 -1.15 24.07 -3.04
N GLY A 49 -2.17 23.25 -3.33
CA GLY A 49 -1.98 21.91 -3.90
C GLY A 49 -2.04 20.76 -2.90
N ALA A 50 -2.42 21.01 -1.65
CA ALA A 50 -2.75 19.91 -0.74
C ALA A 50 -4.04 19.19 -1.21
N THR A 51 -4.09 17.88 -1.00
CA THR A 51 -5.22 17.06 -1.45
C THR A 51 -6.41 17.26 -0.51
N LEU A 52 -7.55 17.66 -1.07
CA LEU A 52 -8.80 17.78 -0.32
C LEU A 52 -9.35 16.38 -0.01
N ILE A 53 -9.76 16.17 1.24
CA ILE A 53 -10.43 14.93 1.67
C ILE A 53 -11.72 15.24 2.45
N THR A 54 -12.70 14.36 2.33
CA THR A 54 -14.02 14.43 3.00
C THR A 54 -14.27 13.23 3.92
N LYS A 55 -13.60 12.11 3.65
CA LYS A 55 -13.68 10.86 4.42
C LYS A 55 -12.32 10.16 4.44
N SER A 56 -12.15 9.19 5.35
CA SER A 56 -10.92 8.39 5.45
C SER A 56 -10.61 7.62 4.16
N GLN A 57 -11.64 7.17 3.44
CA GLN A 57 -11.48 6.46 2.18
C GLN A 57 -10.71 7.27 1.14
N ASP A 58 -10.89 8.60 1.09
CA ASP A 58 -10.19 9.46 0.12
C ASP A 58 -8.67 9.41 0.34
N VAL A 59 -8.21 9.25 1.58
CA VAL A 59 -6.79 9.06 1.90
C VAL A 59 -6.31 7.70 1.43
N LEU A 60 -7.10 6.65 1.70
CA LEU A 60 -6.76 5.29 1.31
C LEU A 60 -6.69 5.15 -0.21
N ASP A 61 -7.62 5.74 -0.95
CA ASP A 61 -7.64 5.70 -2.40
C ASP A 61 -6.35 6.28 -2.99
N VAL A 62 -5.92 7.46 -2.51
CA VAL A 62 -4.66 8.09 -2.97
C VAL A 62 -3.42 7.27 -2.60
N LEU A 63 -3.37 6.70 -1.38
CA LEU A 63 -2.23 5.91 -0.94
C LEU A 63 -2.17 4.53 -1.63
N ASN A 64 -3.32 3.99 -2.04
CA ASN A 64 -3.43 2.66 -2.66
C ASN A 64 -3.37 2.70 -4.19
N GLU A 65 -3.59 3.85 -4.84
CA GLU A 65 -3.51 3.98 -6.31
C GLU A 65 -2.23 3.38 -6.91
N PRO A 66 -1.01 3.65 -6.38
CA PRO A 66 0.21 3.02 -6.91
C PRO A 66 0.17 1.49 -6.87
N TYR A 67 -0.40 0.91 -5.81
CA TYR A 67 -0.54 -0.54 -5.67
C TYR A 67 -1.62 -1.09 -6.60
N ARG A 68 -2.72 -0.35 -6.79
CA ARG A 68 -3.83 -0.76 -7.66
C ARG A 68 -3.41 -0.77 -9.13
N GLN A 69 -2.58 0.16 -9.56
CA GLN A 69 -2.04 0.19 -10.91
C GLN A 69 -1.11 -1.00 -11.18
N ILE A 70 -0.22 -1.33 -10.23
CA ILE A 70 0.64 -2.52 -10.32
C ILE A 70 -0.20 -3.82 -10.35
N MET A 71 -1.25 -3.90 -9.52
CA MET A 71 -2.15 -5.06 -9.50
C MET A 71 -2.91 -5.21 -10.82
N LYS A 72 -3.49 -4.13 -11.37
CA LYS A 72 -4.14 -4.16 -12.68
C LYS A 72 -3.19 -4.59 -13.78
N GLU A 73 -1.95 -4.07 -13.77
CA GLU A 73 -0.90 -4.45 -14.72
C GLU A 73 -0.56 -5.94 -14.69
N ALA A 74 -0.66 -6.57 -13.52
CA ALA A 74 -0.46 -8.02 -13.35
C ALA A 74 -1.68 -8.86 -13.75
N THR A 75 -2.88 -8.29 -13.83
CA THR A 75 -4.14 -9.00 -14.17
C THR A 75 -4.48 -8.94 -15.66
N PHE A 76 -3.82 -8.10 -16.46
CA PHE A 76 -4.08 -8.00 -17.92
C PHE A 76 -3.69 -9.25 -18.74
N GLU A 77 -3.16 -10.32 -18.14
CA GLU A 77 -2.99 -11.60 -18.85
C GLU A 77 -4.24 -12.50 -18.84
N GLU A 78 -5.31 -12.18 -18.08
CA GLU A 78 -6.46 -13.11 -17.95
C GLU A 78 -7.84 -12.63 -18.42
N GLU A 79 -8.07 -11.36 -18.79
CA GLU A 79 -9.43 -10.89 -19.10
C GLU A 79 -9.68 -10.57 -20.58
N GLN A 80 -9.83 -11.63 -21.38
CA GLN A 80 -10.81 -11.65 -22.47
C GLN A 80 -11.98 -12.58 -22.10
N ALA A 81 -12.86 -12.15 -21.20
CA ALA A 81 -14.27 -12.57 -21.20
C ALA A 81 -15.12 -11.84 -20.16
N THR A 82 -16.10 -11.09 -20.68
CA THR A 82 -17.43 -10.77 -20.11
C THR A 82 -17.58 -9.51 -19.28
N GLU A 83 -18.10 -8.48 -19.96
CA GLU A 83 -18.82 -7.35 -19.37
C GLU A 83 -20.08 -7.85 -18.63
N GLN A 84 -20.18 -7.63 -17.32
CA GLN A 84 -21.42 -7.20 -16.68
C GLN A 84 -21.22 -6.79 -15.22
N ASP A 85 -21.77 -5.61 -14.92
CA ASP A 85 -21.89 -4.95 -13.63
C ASP A 85 -21.95 -5.88 -12.42
N ASN A 86 -20.94 -5.82 -11.55
CA ASN A 86 -21.14 -5.98 -10.12
C ASN A 86 -20.14 -5.12 -9.35
N TYR A 87 -20.65 -4.02 -8.79
CA TYR A 87 -19.93 -3.16 -7.87
C TYR A 87 -19.72 -3.94 -6.56
N LEU A 88 -18.49 -3.87 -6.03
CA LEU A 88 -17.94 -4.59 -4.87
C LEU A 88 -17.32 -5.95 -5.20
N GLU A 89 -16.22 -5.94 -5.96
CA GLU A 89 -15.18 -6.94 -5.71
C GLU A 89 -14.57 -6.62 -4.34
N GLU A 90 -14.94 -7.44 -3.37
CA GLU A 90 -14.24 -7.59 -2.11
C GLU A 90 -12.74 -7.65 -2.44
N LEU A 91 -11.96 -6.70 -1.88
CA LEU A 91 -10.53 -6.91 -1.71
C LEU A 91 -10.39 -8.34 -1.22
N PRO A 92 -9.52 -9.20 -1.80
CA PRO A 92 -9.32 -10.53 -1.26
C PRO A 92 -8.94 -10.31 0.20
N GLU A 93 -9.90 -10.61 1.09
CA GLU A 93 -9.62 -10.68 2.51
C GLU A 93 -8.38 -11.57 2.58
N HIS A 94 -7.39 -11.15 3.35
CA HIS A 94 -6.26 -11.99 3.70
C HIS A 94 -6.85 -13.25 4.35
N ASP A 95 -7.24 -14.22 3.53
CA ASP A 95 -7.80 -15.47 3.98
C ASP A 95 -6.61 -16.13 4.63
N SER A 96 -6.61 -16.15 5.96
CA SER A 96 -5.54 -16.69 6.79
C SER A 96 -5.18 -18.11 6.35
N LYS A 97 -6.11 -18.81 5.67
CA LYS A 97 -5.89 -20.11 5.03
C LYS A 97 -4.95 -20.03 3.84
N THR A 98 -5.09 -19.05 2.95
CA THR A 98 -4.24 -18.89 1.75
C THR A 98 -2.80 -18.52 2.12
N ALA A 99 -2.61 -17.69 3.16
CA ALA A 99 -1.28 -17.32 3.66
C ALA A 99 -0.56 -18.49 4.37
N GLU A 100 -1.30 -19.31 5.14
CA GLU A 100 -0.76 -20.52 5.76
C GLU A 100 -0.42 -21.60 4.73
N ASP A 101 -1.27 -21.78 3.71
CA ASP A 101 -1.03 -22.75 2.63
C ASP A 101 0.14 -22.31 1.73
N LEU A 102 0.28 -21.01 1.46
CA LEU A 102 1.44 -20.48 0.78
C LEU A 102 2.73 -20.65 1.60
N SER A 103 2.68 -20.37 2.90
CA SER A 103 3.83 -20.54 3.80
C SER A 103 4.30 -22.00 3.83
N LYS A 104 3.37 -22.96 3.85
CA LYS A 104 3.69 -24.39 3.72
C LYS A 104 4.29 -24.72 2.37
N LYS A 105 3.69 -24.26 1.27
CA LYS A 105 4.20 -24.50 -0.09
C LYS A 105 5.61 -23.93 -0.30
N ILE A 106 5.90 -22.75 0.26
CA ILE A 106 7.24 -22.16 0.26
C ILE A 106 8.21 -23.01 1.10
N MET A 107 7.81 -23.45 2.29
CA MET A 107 8.65 -24.29 3.14
C MET A 107 8.91 -25.69 2.55
N ASP A 108 7.96 -26.26 1.79
CA ASP A 108 8.14 -27.54 1.10
C ASP A 108 9.11 -27.44 -0.10
N GLN A 109 9.20 -26.25 -0.70
CA GLN A 109 10.12 -25.95 -1.82
C GLN A 109 11.52 -25.56 -1.32
N LEU A 110 11.61 -24.93 -0.15
CA LEU A 110 12.88 -24.53 0.44
C LEU A 110 13.61 -25.73 1.04
N SER A 111 14.91 -25.77 0.79
CA SER A 111 15.83 -26.72 1.42
C SER A 111 17.03 -25.97 1.98
N SER A 112 17.99 -26.71 2.54
CA SER A 112 19.29 -26.14 2.93
C SER A 112 20.11 -25.60 1.74
N ALA A 113 19.72 -25.94 0.49
CA ALA A 113 20.32 -25.38 -0.71
C ALA A 113 19.65 -24.03 -1.07
N PRO A 114 20.42 -22.92 -1.23
CA PRO A 114 19.84 -21.63 -1.58
C PRO A 114 19.23 -21.61 -2.99
N ILE A 115 17.95 -21.27 -3.09
CA ILE A 115 17.22 -21.09 -4.36
C ILE A 115 17.02 -19.60 -4.66
N PHE A 116 16.87 -19.24 -5.94
CA PHE A 116 16.62 -17.85 -6.32
C PHE A 116 15.18 -17.44 -6.03
N LEU A 117 14.97 -16.20 -5.58
CA LEU A 117 13.63 -15.65 -5.36
C LEU A 117 12.73 -15.76 -6.61
N ASP A 118 13.28 -15.43 -7.79
CA ASP A 118 12.51 -15.46 -9.05
C ASP A 118 12.05 -16.88 -9.41
N GLU A 119 12.86 -17.88 -9.07
CA GLU A 119 12.51 -19.30 -9.24
C GLU A 119 11.38 -19.69 -8.28
N LEU A 120 11.45 -19.26 -7.01
CA LEU A 120 10.39 -19.49 -6.04
C LEU A 120 9.07 -18.82 -6.44
N ILE A 121 9.11 -17.59 -6.95
CA ILE A 121 7.92 -16.86 -7.43
C ILE A 121 7.26 -17.63 -8.58
N ARG A 122 8.07 -18.11 -9.54
CA ARG A 122 7.58 -18.87 -10.70
C ARG A 122 6.89 -20.17 -10.29
N GLU A 123 7.46 -20.90 -9.33
CA GLU A 123 6.92 -22.20 -8.87
C GLU A 123 5.69 -22.06 -7.96
N CYS A 124 5.57 -20.94 -7.24
CA CYS A 124 4.47 -20.74 -6.32
C CYS A 124 3.14 -20.48 -7.04
N SER A 125 3.15 -19.94 -8.27
CA SER A 125 1.96 -19.49 -9.02
C SER A 125 1.14 -18.40 -8.29
N TYR A 126 1.77 -17.68 -7.37
CA TYR A 126 1.20 -16.53 -6.66
C TYR A 126 1.87 -15.24 -7.14
N SER A 127 1.20 -14.11 -6.97
CA SER A 127 1.80 -12.82 -7.30
C SER A 127 3.05 -12.53 -6.45
N SER A 128 4.05 -11.88 -7.04
CA SER A 128 5.32 -11.56 -6.37
C SER A 128 5.13 -10.86 -5.04
N SER A 129 4.12 -9.99 -4.93
CA SER A 129 3.79 -9.25 -3.71
C SER A 129 3.39 -10.18 -2.56
N ILE A 130 2.57 -11.20 -2.84
CA ILE A 130 2.10 -12.15 -1.83
C ILE A 130 3.27 -13.05 -1.40
N VAL A 131 4.07 -13.53 -2.34
CA VAL A 131 5.27 -14.35 -2.04
C VAL A 131 6.27 -13.56 -1.19
N LEU A 132 6.54 -12.29 -1.53
CA LEU A 132 7.43 -11.43 -0.77
C LEU A 132 6.92 -11.15 0.65
N SER A 133 5.62 -10.94 0.82
CA SER A 133 5.01 -10.76 2.14
C SER A 133 5.15 -12.01 3.01
N ALA A 134 4.83 -13.18 2.47
CA ALA A 134 4.97 -14.45 3.18
C ALA A 134 6.44 -14.76 3.54
N LEU A 135 7.37 -14.48 2.62
CA LEU A 135 8.81 -14.63 2.88
C LEU A 135 9.28 -13.71 4.00
N LEU A 136 8.81 -12.46 4.03
CA LEU A 136 9.16 -11.51 5.09
C LEU A 136 8.64 -11.99 6.45
N GLU A 137 7.41 -12.52 6.51
CA GLU A 137 6.88 -13.11 7.74
C GLU A 137 7.70 -14.32 8.21
N LEU A 138 8.08 -15.21 7.30
CA LEU A 138 8.92 -16.38 7.61
C LEU A 138 10.34 -15.97 8.04
N GLU A 139 10.90 -14.91 7.46
CA GLU A 139 12.21 -14.37 7.81
C GLU A 139 12.19 -13.74 9.21
N LEU A 140 11.16 -12.94 9.51
CA LEU A 140 10.93 -12.37 10.84
C LEU A 140 10.68 -13.46 11.90
N ALA A 141 10.03 -14.56 11.51
CA ALA A 141 9.85 -15.73 12.36
C ALA A 141 11.12 -16.58 12.51
N GLY A 142 12.22 -16.25 11.82
CA GLY A 142 13.49 -16.97 11.86
C GLY A 142 13.46 -18.35 11.21
N LYS A 143 12.50 -18.61 10.31
CA LYS A 143 12.33 -19.90 9.62
C LYS A 143 13.06 -19.97 8.29
N ILE A 144 13.47 -18.82 7.74
CA ILE A 144 14.21 -18.72 6.49
C ILE A 144 15.35 -17.70 6.63
N THR A 145 16.34 -17.80 5.76
CA THR A 145 17.49 -16.90 5.68
C THR A 145 17.69 -16.38 4.26
N ARG A 146 17.96 -15.08 4.15
CA ARG A 146 18.30 -14.41 2.88
C ARG A 146 19.81 -14.33 2.70
N HIS A 147 20.28 -14.75 1.53
CA HIS A 147 21.68 -14.71 1.12
C HIS A 147 21.92 -13.64 0.04
N PRO A 148 23.17 -13.21 -0.18
CA PRO A 148 23.52 -12.32 -1.28
C PRO A 148 23.02 -12.83 -2.64
N GLY A 149 22.53 -11.91 -3.48
CA GLY A 149 21.98 -12.25 -4.79
C GLY A 149 20.53 -12.76 -4.77
N ASN A 150 19.74 -12.33 -3.77
CA ASN A 150 18.32 -12.70 -3.61
C ASN A 150 18.07 -14.22 -3.61
N LYS A 151 18.92 -14.94 -2.87
CA LYS A 151 18.75 -16.38 -2.64
C LYS A 151 18.16 -16.65 -1.26
N ILE A 152 17.35 -17.69 -1.15
CA ILE A 152 16.58 -18.02 0.05
C ILE A 152 16.82 -19.49 0.40
N SER A 153 17.00 -19.78 1.68
CA SER A 153 17.07 -21.13 2.24
C SER A 153 16.39 -21.18 3.60
N THR A 154 16.04 -22.38 4.08
CA THR A 154 15.61 -22.61 5.47
C THR A 154 16.79 -22.62 6.43
#